data_AF-A0A7C2GMS2-F1
#
_entry.id   AF-A0A7C2GMS2-F1
#
_cell.length_a   1.000
_cell.length_b   1.000
_cell.length_c   1.000
_cell.angle_alpha   90.00
_cell.angle_beta   90.00
_cell.angle_gamma   90.00
#
_symmetry.space_group_name_H-M   'P 1'
#
loop_
_entity.id
_entity.type
_entity.pdbx_description
1 polymer ?
#
loop_
_entity_poly.entity_id
_entity_poly.type
_entity_poly.pdbx_seq_one_letter_code
_entity_poly.pdbx_strand_id
1 'polypeptide(L)'
;MAAGFLGILAAVAIAFPWPAVRAGEPLSAFWVAWAVGMALAQGFVVLKRGDPLLLPAAAGLSALGQVVLSRLGPQGLVLRQSVWLLVGVGFLWAALLLARPAARLDRWRYTLAVAALGLVLLTFPFGAGTGARLWLDLRFFFIQPVEPLKLALALTLAGYLAERRELLYYARRHLGPLVLPATTYLIPLGVVTGLALLLLFAQRDLGSALLVLGVAVGSLYAAAPRPAHLILGLVPAGIAAAGGYLLNPVVRERVHIWLDPWADPEGRG
;
A
#
# COMPACT_ATOMS: atom_id res chain seq x y z
N MET A 1 -1.35 1.86 -29.13
CA MET A 1 -2.65 1.16 -29.00
C MET A 1 -2.50 -0.36 -28.87
N ALA A 2 -1.72 -1.02 -29.74
CA ALA A 2 -1.50 -2.48 -29.70
C ALA A 2 -0.82 -3.03 -28.42
N ALA A 3 0.06 -2.24 -27.78
CA ALA A 3 0.82 -2.69 -26.60
C ALA A 3 -0.05 -2.97 -25.35
N GLY A 4 -1.13 -2.21 -25.14
CA GLY A 4 -2.03 -2.43 -23.98
C GLY A 4 -2.93 -3.66 -24.13
N PHE A 5 -3.29 -4.02 -25.37
CA PHE A 5 -4.07 -5.22 -25.69
C PHE A 5 -3.24 -6.49 -25.53
N LEU A 6 -1.95 -6.43 -25.92
CA LEU A 6 -0.98 -7.50 -25.70
C LEU A 6 -0.72 -7.76 -24.21
N GLY A 7 -0.73 -6.73 -23.36
CA GLY A 7 -0.56 -6.89 -21.91
C GLY A 7 -1.72 -7.65 -21.25
N ILE A 8 -2.95 -7.42 -21.68
CA ILE A 8 -4.13 -8.18 -21.20
C ILE A 8 -4.06 -9.62 -21.71
N LEU A 9 -3.80 -9.84 -23.00
CA LEU A 9 -3.68 -11.19 -23.56
C LEU A 9 -2.53 -11.97 -22.92
N ALA A 10 -1.41 -11.33 -22.61
CA ALA A 10 -0.31 -11.93 -21.88
C ALA A 10 -0.68 -12.24 -20.42
N ALA A 11 -1.33 -11.31 -19.71
CA ALA A 11 -1.81 -11.54 -18.35
C ALA A 11 -2.86 -12.66 -18.29
N VAL A 12 -3.75 -12.74 -19.27
CA VAL A 12 -4.76 -13.81 -19.42
C VAL A 12 -4.12 -15.14 -19.78
N ALA A 13 -3.13 -15.16 -20.68
CA ALA A 13 -2.40 -16.37 -21.07
C ALA A 13 -1.53 -16.92 -19.92
N ILE A 14 -0.94 -16.05 -19.09
CA ILE A 14 -0.15 -16.42 -17.91
C ILE A 14 -1.07 -16.81 -16.74
N ALA A 15 -2.22 -16.16 -16.58
CA ALA A 15 -3.21 -16.48 -15.54
C ALA A 15 -3.97 -17.78 -15.80
N PHE A 16 -3.96 -18.29 -17.04
CA PHE A 16 -4.58 -19.57 -17.38
C PHE A 16 -3.82 -20.68 -16.64
N PRO A 17 -4.39 -21.30 -15.58
CA PRO A 17 -3.70 -22.35 -14.87
C PRO A 17 -3.71 -23.57 -15.78
N TRP A 18 -2.59 -23.80 -16.46
CA TRP A 18 -2.34 -24.92 -17.36
C TRP A 18 -2.76 -26.31 -16.80
N PRO A 19 -2.76 -26.56 -15.47
CA PRO A 19 -3.27 -27.82 -14.91
C PRO A 19 -4.79 -27.88 -14.66
N ALA A 20 -5.47 -26.76 -14.38
CA ALA A 20 -6.87 -26.76 -13.89
C ALA A 20 -7.92 -26.80 -15.02
N VAL A 21 -7.56 -26.34 -16.21
CA VAL A 21 -8.45 -26.28 -17.39
C VAL A 21 -8.83 -27.68 -17.89
N ARG A 22 -7.98 -28.70 -17.64
CA ARG A 22 -8.27 -30.08 -18.04
C ARG A 22 -9.37 -30.76 -17.22
N ALA A 23 -9.77 -30.17 -16.07
CA ALA A 23 -10.71 -30.79 -15.14
C ALA A 23 -12.15 -30.24 -15.21
N GLY A 24 -12.43 -29.19 -15.99
CA GLY A 24 -13.80 -28.64 -16.10
C GLY A 24 -14.30 -27.88 -14.85
N GLU A 25 -13.37 -27.50 -13.95
CA GLU A 25 -13.68 -26.87 -12.66
C GLU A 25 -14.14 -25.39 -12.78
N PRO A 26 -14.95 -24.88 -11.84
CA PRO A 26 -15.52 -23.52 -11.84
C PRO A 26 -14.48 -22.40 -11.83
N LEU A 27 -13.23 -22.70 -11.50
CA LEU A 27 -12.09 -21.77 -11.57
C LEU A 27 -11.94 -21.12 -12.95
N SER A 28 -12.27 -21.84 -14.03
CA SER A 28 -12.20 -21.31 -15.41
C SER A 28 -13.12 -20.09 -15.62
N ALA A 29 -14.34 -20.10 -15.05
CA ALA A 29 -15.28 -18.99 -15.16
C ALA A 29 -14.84 -17.75 -14.36
N PHE A 30 -14.23 -17.93 -13.18
CA PHE A 30 -13.67 -16.83 -12.38
C PHE A 30 -12.61 -16.06 -13.16
N TRP A 31 -11.71 -16.78 -13.82
CA TRP A 31 -10.62 -16.18 -14.59
C TRP A 31 -11.13 -15.42 -15.82
N VAL A 32 -12.12 -15.97 -16.52
CA VAL A 32 -12.77 -15.29 -17.62
C VAL A 32 -13.46 -14.01 -17.14
N ALA A 33 -14.22 -14.07 -16.04
CA ALA A 33 -14.89 -12.89 -15.48
C ALA A 33 -13.89 -11.80 -15.06
N TRP A 34 -12.80 -12.18 -14.41
CA TRP A 34 -11.73 -11.26 -14.01
C TRP A 34 -11.04 -10.62 -15.23
N ALA A 35 -10.67 -11.44 -16.22
CA ALA A 35 -10.03 -11.00 -17.45
C ALA A 35 -10.90 -10.03 -18.25
N VAL A 36 -12.19 -10.37 -18.42
CA VAL A 36 -13.17 -9.50 -19.09
C VAL A 36 -13.34 -8.20 -18.31
N GLY A 37 -13.49 -8.28 -16.99
CA GLY A 37 -13.61 -7.10 -16.14
C GLY A 37 -12.41 -6.15 -16.25
N MET A 38 -11.18 -6.68 -16.27
CA MET A 38 -9.96 -5.90 -16.47
C MET A 38 -9.84 -5.33 -17.89
N ALA A 39 -10.20 -6.10 -18.91
CA ALA A 39 -10.16 -5.65 -20.30
C ALA A 39 -11.14 -4.50 -20.56
N LEU A 40 -12.35 -4.60 -20.02
CA LEU A 40 -13.35 -3.54 -20.09
C LEU A 40 -12.89 -2.29 -19.31
N ALA A 41 -12.30 -2.48 -18.13
CA ALA A 41 -11.77 -1.37 -17.32
C ALA A 41 -10.65 -0.64 -18.05
N GLN A 42 -9.75 -1.40 -18.70
CA GLN A 42 -8.70 -0.85 -19.54
C GLN A 42 -9.28 -0.06 -20.73
N GLY A 43 -10.28 -0.61 -21.42
CA GLY A 43 -10.98 0.09 -22.48
C GLY A 43 -11.55 1.42 -22.00
N PHE A 44 -12.20 1.43 -20.83
CA PHE A 44 -12.73 2.65 -20.21
C PHE A 44 -11.62 3.68 -19.90
N VAL A 45 -10.51 3.25 -19.29
CA VAL A 45 -9.37 4.13 -18.97
C VAL A 45 -8.78 4.76 -20.24
N VAL A 46 -8.53 3.96 -21.27
CA VAL A 46 -7.98 4.45 -22.55
C VAL A 46 -8.94 5.43 -23.23
N LEU A 47 -10.24 5.13 -23.24
CA LEU A 47 -11.27 6.03 -23.79
C LEU A 47 -11.30 7.38 -23.04
N LYS A 48 -11.03 7.37 -21.73
CA LYS A 48 -10.91 8.57 -20.89
C LYS A 48 -9.52 9.21 -20.92
N ARG A 49 -8.63 8.79 -21.83
CA ARG A 49 -7.23 9.27 -21.96
C ARG A 49 -6.36 9.04 -20.72
N GLY A 50 -6.67 8.02 -19.93
CA GLY A 50 -5.80 7.57 -18.83
C GLY A 50 -4.61 6.76 -19.34
N ASP A 51 -3.67 6.46 -18.43
CA ASP A 51 -2.46 5.70 -18.74
C ASP A 51 -2.80 4.26 -19.17
N PRO A 52 -2.41 3.83 -20.39
CA PRO A 52 -2.70 2.49 -20.88
C PRO A 52 -1.84 1.38 -20.25
N LEU A 53 -0.81 1.67 -19.45
CA LEU A 53 0.16 0.67 -18.98
C LEU A 53 -0.10 0.18 -17.55
N LEU A 54 -0.73 0.98 -16.70
CA LEU A 54 -0.87 0.67 -15.28
C LEU A 54 -1.76 -0.55 -15.01
N LEU A 55 -2.95 -0.61 -15.62
CA LEU A 55 -3.87 -1.73 -15.38
C LEU A 55 -3.35 -3.06 -15.95
N PRO A 56 -2.78 -3.13 -17.17
CA PRO A 56 -2.18 -4.37 -17.66
C PRO A 56 -1.00 -4.84 -16.80
N ALA A 57 -0.17 -3.92 -16.30
CA ALA A 57 0.92 -4.28 -15.39
C ALA A 57 0.39 -4.87 -14.07
N ALA A 58 -0.63 -4.23 -13.47
CA ALA A 58 -1.28 -4.73 -12.26
C ALA A 58 -1.96 -6.10 -12.48
N ALA A 59 -2.60 -6.30 -13.64
CA ALA A 59 -3.18 -7.58 -14.03
C ALA A 59 -2.11 -8.66 -14.18
N GLY A 60 -0.99 -8.35 -14.85
CA GLY A 60 0.14 -9.27 -15.00
C GLY A 60 0.74 -9.70 -13.67
N LEU A 61 0.97 -8.77 -12.74
CA LEU A 61 1.45 -9.09 -11.39
C LEU A 61 0.45 -9.93 -10.60
N SER A 62 -0.85 -9.64 -10.71
CA SER A 62 -1.91 -10.42 -10.06
C SER A 62 -1.98 -11.85 -10.59
N ALA A 63 -1.82 -12.03 -11.90
CA ALA A 63 -1.76 -13.32 -12.57
C ALA A 63 -0.53 -14.13 -12.11
N LEU A 64 0.64 -13.51 -12.09
CA LEU A 64 1.88 -14.14 -11.61
C LEU A 64 1.74 -14.59 -10.15
N GLY A 65 1.17 -13.75 -9.28
CA GLY A 65 0.92 -14.11 -7.89
C GLY A 65 0.06 -15.37 -7.75
N GLN A 66 -0.94 -15.53 -8.60
CA GLN A 66 -1.82 -16.70 -8.61
C GLN A 66 -1.14 -17.97 -9.14
N VAL A 67 -0.26 -17.83 -10.14
CA VAL A 67 0.60 -18.94 -10.58
C VAL A 67 1.49 -19.40 -9.43
N VAL A 68 2.13 -18.48 -8.70
CA VAL A 68 2.95 -18.82 -7.54
C VAL A 68 2.12 -19.51 -6.44
N LEU A 69 0.95 -18.97 -6.11
CA LEU A 69 0.05 -19.57 -5.11
C LEU A 69 -0.45 -20.96 -5.50
N SER A 70 -0.69 -21.21 -6.79
CA SER A 70 -1.08 -22.55 -7.25
C SER A 70 0.03 -23.60 -7.14
N ARG A 71 1.30 -23.16 -7.04
CA ARG A 71 2.46 -24.05 -6.90
C ARG A 71 2.90 -24.23 -5.45
N LEU A 72 2.88 -23.15 -4.67
CA LEU A 72 3.46 -23.11 -3.31
C LEU A 72 2.41 -22.96 -2.20
N GLY A 73 1.20 -22.56 -2.55
CA GLY A 73 0.16 -22.23 -1.58
C GLY A 73 -0.55 -23.45 -1.01
N PRO A 74 -1.05 -23.36 0.24
CA PRO A 74 -1.96 -24.36 0.80
C PRO A 74 -3.20 -24.58 -0.06
N GLN A 75 -3.79 -25.77 0.03
CA GLN A 75 -5.01 -26.12 -0.69
C GLN A 75 -6.14 -25.12 -0.37
N GLY A 76 -6.87 -24.68 -1.40
CA GLY A 76 -7.99 -23.73 -1.28
C GLY A 76 -7.61 -22.24 -1.23
N LEU A 77 -6.33 -21.88 -1.03
CA LEU A 77 -5.89 -20.49 -0.99
C LEU A 77 -6.06 -19.77 -2.35
N VAL A 78 -5.83 -20.49 -3.44
CA VAL A 78 -6.01 -19.99 -4.82
C VAL A 78 -7.44 -19.53 -5.05
N LEU A 79 -8.44 -20.35 -4.67
CA LEU A 79 -9.85 -19.98 -4.84
C LEU A 79 -10.19 -18.73 -4.03
N ARG A 80 -9.75 -18.66 -2.78
CA ARG A 80 -9.94 -17.48 -1.92
C ARG A 80 -9.32 -16.23 -2.55
N GLN A 81 -8.10 -16.33 -3.08
CA GLN A 81 -7.43 -15.23 -3.74
C GLN A 81 -8.16 -14.81 -5.03
N SER A 82 -8.71 -15.76 -5.79
CA SER A 82 -9.47 -15.47 -7.02
C SER A 82 -10.76 -14.69 -6.72
N VAL A 83 -11.46 -15.02 -5.62
CA VAL A 83 -12.61 -14.24 -5.15
C VAL A 83 -12.19 -12.81 -4.80
N TRP A 84 -11.09 -12.63 -4.07
CA TRP A 84 -10.58 -11.29 -3.74
C TRP A 84 -10.15 -10.48 -4.97
N LEU A 85 -9.59 -11.12 -6.00
CA LEU A 85 -9.29 -10.44 -7.25
C LEU A 85 -10.55 -9.95 -7.96
N LEU A 86 -11.64 -10.72 -7.96
CA LEU A 86 -12.93 -10.26 -8.50
C LEU A 86 -13.53 -9.11 -7.69
N VAL A 87 -13.49 -9.20 -6.36
CA VAL A 87 -13.91 -8.10 -5.48
C VAL A 87 -13.05 -6.85 -5.75
N GLY A 88 -11.75 -7.01 -5.97
CA GLY A 88 -10.84 -5.95 -6.38
C GLY A 88 -11.20 -5.31 -7.72
N VAL A 89 -11.61 -6.10 -8.72
CA VAL A 89 -12.18 -5.57 -9.98
C VAL A 89 -13.45 -4.77 -9.73
N GLY A 90 -14.31 -5.21 -8.82
CA GLY A 90 -15.49 -4.45 -8.39
C GLY A 90 -15.11 -3.09 -7.79
N PHE A 91 -14.13 -3.05 -6.89
CA PHE A 91 -13.61 -1.80 -6.32
C PHE A 91 -12.94 -0.92 -7.38
N LEU A 92 -12.22 -1.49 -8.34
CA LEU A 92 -11.65 -0.77 -9.47
C LEU A 92 -12.75 -0.07 -10.28
N TRP A 93 -13.82 -0.78 -10.63
CA TRP A 93 -14.95 -0.19 -11.36
C TRP A 93 -15.66 0.88 -10.55
N ALA A 94 -15.90 0.63 -9.25
CA ALA A 94 -16.44 1.64 -8.36
C ALA A 94 -15.55 2.90 -8.36
N ALA A 95 -14.23 2.74 -8.27
CA ALA A 95 -13.29 3.85 -8.37
C ALA A 95 -13.36 4.55 -9.73
N LEU A 96 -13.35 3.83 -10.86
CA LEU A 96 -13.41 4.44 -12.20
C LEU A 96 -14.70 5.21 -12.47
N LEU A 97 -15.83 4.72 -11.96
CA LEU A 97 -17.15 5.32 -12.18
C LEU A 97 -17.48 6.42 -11.15
N LEU A 98 -17.03 6.27 -9.90
CA LEU A 98 -17.31 7.21 -8.82
C LEU A 98 -16.18 8.22 -8.61
N ALA A 99 -14.99 8.03 -9.19
CA ALA A 99 -13.88 8.97 -9.09
C ALA A 99 -14.35 10.34 -9.57
N ARG A 100 -14.58 11.22 -8.59
CA ARG A 100 -14.82 12.63 -8.80
C ARG A 100 -13.48 13.33 -9.04
N PRO A 101 -13.47 14.57 -9.55
CA PRO A 101 -12.23 15.32 -9.71
C PRO A 101 -11.43 15.30 -8.41
N ALA A 102 -10.12 15.03 -8.49
CA ALA A 102 -9.24 14.90 -7.31
C ALA A 102 -9.39 16.09 -6.34
N ALA A 103 -9.67 17.29 -6.87
CA ALA A 103 -9.98 18.50 -6.12
C ALA A 103 -11.13 18.34 -5.09
N ARG A 104 -12.11 17.47 -5.33
CA ARG A 104 -13.23 17.23 -4.42
C ARG A 104 -12.89 16.25 -3.30
N LEU A 105 -11.87 15.42 -3.47
CA LEU A 105 -11.34 14.54 -2.43
C LEU A 105 -10.40 15.29 -1.50
N ASP A 106 -9.64 16.22 -2.07
CA ASP A 106 -8.68 17.07 -1.36
C ASP A 106 -9.30 17.87 -0.21
N ARG A 107 -10.54 18.37 -0.37
CA ARG A 107 -11.27 19.07 0.71
C ARG A 107 -11.54 18.21 1.96
N TRP A 108 -11.56 16.89 1.82
CA TRP A 108 -11.82 15.95 2.92
C TRP A 108 -10.53 15.32 3.46
N ARG A 109 -9.35 15.74 2.99
CA ARG A 109 -8.08 15.06 3.27
C ARG A 109 -7.83 14.87 4.78
N TYR A 110 -8.01 15.92 5.59
CA TYR A 110 -7.80 15.84 7.03
C TYR A 110 -8.86 14.99 7.73
N THR A 111 -10.12 15.08 7.30
CA THR A 111 -11.21 14.25 7.82
C THR A 111 -10.93 12.77 7.54
N LEU A 112 -10.47 12.44 6.33
CA LEU A 112 -10.10 11.08 5.95
C LEU A 112 -8.89 10.58 6.73
N ALA A 113 -7.87 11.42 6.94
CA ALA A 113 -6.70 11.05 7.75
C ALA A 113 -7.08 10.79 9.21
N VAL A 114 -7.87 11.67 9.83
CA VAL A 114 -8.34 11.50 11.21
C VAL A 114 -9.23 10.26 11.34
N ALA A 115 -10.16 10.05 10.40
CA ALA A 115 -11.00 8.86 10.38
C ALA A 115 -10.16 7.58 10.26
N ALA A 116 -9.17 7.56 9.38
CA ALA A 116 -8.30 6.39 9.20
C ALA A 116 -7.38 6.14 10.40
N LEU A 117 -6.85 7.20 11.03
CA LEU A 117 -6.13 7.08 12.30
C LEU A 117 -7.04 6.54 13.40
N GLY A 118 -8.29 6.99 13.46
CA GLY A 118 -9.30 6.45 14.36
C GLY A 118 -9.57 4.96 14.12
N LEU A 119 -9.67 4.53 12.86
CA LEU A 119 -9.83 3.11 12.53
C LEU A 119 -8.64 2.25 13.01
N VAL A 120 -7.41 2.76 12.86
CA VAL A 120 -6.21 2.10 13.39
C VAL A 120 -6.22 2.07 14.91
N LEU A 121 -6.66 3.16 15.57
CA LEU A 121 -6.78 3.21 17.02
C LEU A 121 -7.81 2.20 17.56
N LEU A 122 -8.89 1.93 16.82
CA LEU A 122 -9.90 0.94 17.21
C LEU A 122 -9.37 -0.50 17.27
N THR A 123 -8.22 -0.82 16.64
CA THR A 123 -7.67 -2.18 16.73
C THR A 123 -7.04 -2.49 18.08
N PHE A 124 -6.73 -1.49 18.92
CA PHE A 124 -6.19 -1.74 20.25
C PHE A 124 -7.21 -2.47 21.15
N PRO A 125 -8.45 -1.95 21.32
CA PRO A 125 -9.50 -2.65 22.07
C PRO A 125 -10.14 -3.81 21.29
N PHE A 126 -10.38 -3.66 19.99
CA PHE A 126 -11.22 -4.60 19.21
C PHE A 126 -10.46 -5.44 18.19
N GLY A 127 -9.14 -5.28 18.08
CA GLY A 127 -8.37 -5.96 17.05
C GLY A 127 -8.12 -7.43 17.36
N ALA A 128 -8.11 -8.22 16.29
CA ALA A 128 -7.75 -9.62 16.24
C ALA A 128 -6.42 -9.81 15.49
N GLY A 129 -5.76 -10.95 15.74
CA GLY A 129 -4.53 -11.34 15.06
C GLY A 129 -3.59 -12.15 15.95
N THR A 130 -2.78 -13.00 15.34
CA THR A 130 -1.75 -13.79 16.01
C THR A 130 -0.53 -12.92 16.29
N GLY A 131 -0.33 -12.54 17.55
CA GLY A 131 0.81 -11.74 18.02
C GLY A 131 0.56 -10.22 18.02
N ALA A 132 0.03 -9.66 16.92
CA ALA A 132 -0.33 -8.25 16.83
C ALA A 132 -1.82 -8.09 16.45
N ARG A 133 -2.52 -7.20 17.16
CA ARG A 133 -3.94 -6.89 16.93
C ARG A 133 -4.09 -5.90 15.77
N LEU A 134 -3.86 -6.38 14.55
CA LEU A 134 -3.82 -5.57 13.33
C LEU A 134 -5.15 -5.56 12.56
N TRP A 135 -6.00 -6.55 12.78
CA TRP A 135 -7.20 -6.76 11.98
C TRP A 135 -8.46 -6.47 12.79
N LEU A 136 -9.45 -5.85 12.17
CA LEU A 136 -10.80 -5.77 12.71
C LEU A 136 -11.62 -6.93 12.13
N ASP A 137 -12.12 -7.79 13.01
CA ASP A 137 -13.00 -8.89 12.64
C ASP A 137 -14.45 -8.38 12.52
N LEU A 138 -14.97 -8.34 11.30
CA LEU A 138 -16.35 -7.97 11.01
C LEU A 138 -17.26 -9.19 10.84
N ARG A 139 -16.87 -10.34 11.40
CA ARG A 139 -17.57 -11.64 11.38
C ARG A 139 -17.60 -12.35 10.03
N PHE A 140 -17.66 -11.61 8.92
CA PHE A 140 -17.66 -12.16 7.55
C PHE A 140 -16.33 -11.94 6.82
N PHE A 141 -15.62 -10.87 7.17
CA PHE A 141 -14.32 -10.55 6.60
C PHE A 141 -13.48 -9.75 7.60
N PHE A 142 -12.17 -9.77 7.38
CA PHE A 142 -11.22 -9.00 8.17
C PHE A 142 -10.82 -7.74 7.39
N ILE A 143 -10.87 -6.59 8.05
CA ILE A 143 -10.31 -5.35 7.52
C ILE A 143 -9.01 -5.06 8.23
N GLN A 144 -7.97 -4.69 7.48
CA GLN A 144 -6.76 -4.13 8.06
C GLN A 144 -6.83 -2.60 7.99
N PRO A 145 -7.02 -1.89 9.12
CA PRO A 145 -7.18 -0.43 9.10
C PRO A 145 -5.97 0.36 8.60
N VAL A 146 -4.79 -0.26 8.55
CA VAL A 146 -3.60 0.39 8.00
C VAL A 146 -3.68 0.63 6.49
N GLU A 147 -4.46 -0.17 5.76
CA GLU A 147 -4.65 0.01 4.32
C GLU A 147 -5.35 1.34 3.97
N PRO A 148 -6.53 1.66 4.53
CA PRO A 148 -7.13 2.98 4.32
C PRO A 148 -6.30 4.12 4.92
N LEU A 149 -5.54 3.87 6.00
CA LEU A 149 -4.61 4.87 6.56
C LEU A 149 -3.54 5.26 5.53
N LYS A 150 -2.90 4.31 4.85
CA LYS A 150 -1.89 4.61 3.81
C LYS A 150 -2.46 5.50 2.70
N LEU A 151 -3.67 5.21 2.23
CA LEU A 151 -4.34 6.00 1.20
C LEU A 151 -4.72 7.41 1.69
N ALA A 152 -5.29 7.51 2.89
CA ALA A 152 -5.67 8.79 3.48
C ALA A 152 -4.46 9.69 3.76
N LEU A 153 -3.36 9.10 4.22
CA LEU A 153 -2.09 9.80 4.39
C LEU A 153 -1.54 10.27 3.05
N ALA A 154 -1.46 9.40 2.03
CA ALA A 154 -0.99 9.79 0.70
C ALA A 154 -1.77 10.99 0.15
N LEU A 155 -3.10 10.99 0.28
CA LEU A 155 -3.95 12.10 -0.13
C LEU A 155 -3.69 13.38 0.67
N THR A 156 -3.55 13.24 2.00
CA THR A 156 -3.30 14.39 2.89
C THR A 156 -1.94 15.02 2.65
N LEU A 157 -0.91 14.19 2.50
CA LEU A 157 0.44 14.62 2.18
C LEU A 157 0.45 15.33 0.82
N ALA A 158 -0.09 14.71 -0.22
CA ALA A 158 -0.11 15.27 -1.56
C ALA A 158 -0.88 16.60 -1.62
N GLY A 159 -2.08 16.66 -1.04
CA GLY A 159 -2.89 17.87 -1.01
C GLY A 159 -2.23 19.01 -0.24
N TYR A 160 -1.72 18.73 0.96
CA TYR A 160 -1.02 19.71 1.80
C TYR A 160 0.21 20.29 1.10
N LEU A 161 1.01 19.42 0.46
CA LEU A 161 2.23 19.81 -0.24
C LEU A 161 1.92 20.58 -1.52
N ALA A 162 0.86 20.23 -2.25
CA ALA A 162 0.45 20.94 -3.46
C ALA A 162 0.08 22.40 -3.16
N GLU A 163 -0.69 22.67 -2.09
CA GLU A 163 -1.07 24.03 -1.70
C GLU A 163 0.11 24.89 -1.22
N ARG A 164 1.12 24.27 -0.60
CA ARG A 164 2.26 24.98 -0.01
C ARG A 164 3.55 24.83 -0.82
N ARG A 165 3.47 24.36 -2.06
CA ARG A 165 4.64 24.09 -2.91
C ARG A 165 5.57 25.30 -3.03
N GLU A 166 5.01 26.48 -3.27
CA GLU A 166 5.78 27.72 -3.40
C GLU A 166 6.45 28.11 -2.09
N LEU A 167 5.74 28.03 -0.96
CA LEU A 167 6.27 28.30 0.37
C LEU A 167 7.43 27.36 0.72
N LEU A 168 7.32 26.06 0.38
CA LEU A 168 8.40 25.09 0.60
C LEU A 168 9.61 25.36 -0.29
N TYR A 169 9.42 25.94 -1.48
CA TYR A 169 10.53 26.30 -2.36
C TYR A 169 11.29 27.53 -1.85
N TYR A 170 10.58 28.56 -1.38
CA TYR A 170 11.18 29.84 -0.99
C TYR A 170 11.60 29.93 0.49
N ALA A 171 10.93 29.22 1.40
CA ALA A 171 11.20 29.34 2.82
C ALA A 171 12.47 28.56 3.22
N ARG A 172 13.60 29.29 3.26
CA ARG A 172 14.92 28.79 3.65
C ARG A 172 15.19 29.07 5.11
N ARG A 173 15.70 28.09 5.84
CA ARG A 173 16.33 28.30 7.15
C ARG A 173 17.74 27.73 7.11
N HIS A 174 18.73 28.58 7.31
CA HIS A 174 20.12 28.13 7.42
C HIS A 174 20.37 27.64 8.86
N LEU A 175 20.78 26.39 9.00
CA LEU A 175 21.31 25.82 10.25
C LEU A 175 22.71 25.30 9.93
N GLY A 176 23.70 26.19 10.00
CA GLY A 176 25.08 25.91 9.61
C GLY A 176 25.22 25.64 8.09
N PRO A 177 25.99 24.61 7.65
CA PRO A 177 26.12 24.27 6.24
C PRO A 177 24.85 23.64 5.64
N LEU A 178 23.88 23.26 6.48
CA LEU A 178 22.63 22.63 6.05
C LEU A 178 21.55 23.70 5.86
N VAL A 179 21.03 23.78 4.64
CA VAL A 179 19.81 24.54 4.35
C VAL A 179 18.63 23.67 4.73
N LEU A 180 18.09 23.89 5.92
CA LEU A 180 16.88 23.22 6.37
C LEU A 180 15.64 23.91 5.78
N PRO A 181 14.62 23.14 5.40
CA PRO A 181 13.34 23.71 5.01
C PRO A 181 12.75 24.44 6.22
N ALA A 182 11.96 25.49 6.01
CA ALA A 182 11.24 26.14 7.10
C ALA A 182 10.35 25.13 7.84
N THR A 183 10.84 24.70 9.00
CA THR A 183 10.33 23.56 9.78
C THR A 183 8.87 23.75 10.12
N THR A 184 8.44 25.00 10.31
CA THR A 184 7.07 25.41 10.63
C THR A 184 6.04 24.86 9.65
N TYR A 185 6.34 24.82 8.35
CA TYR A 185 5.40 24.32 7.35
C TYR A 185 5.38 22.79 7.25
N LEU A 186 6.38 22.11 7.81
CA LEU A 186 6.45 20.65 7.88
C LEU A 186 5.80 20.11 9.15
N ILE A 187 5.50 20.95 10.15
CA ILE A 187 4.92 20.52 11.44
C ILE A 187 3.61 19.73 11.23
N PRO A 188 2.60 20.21 10.48
CA PRO A 188 1.34 19.46 10.36
C PRO A 188 1.53 18.11 9.67
N LEU A 189 2.43 18.06 8.68
CA LEU A 189 2.81 16.84 7.97
C LEU A 189 3.49 15.83 8.93
N GLY A 190 4.43 16.34 9.73
CA GLY A 190 5.17 15.59 10.72
C GLY A 190 4.29 15.10 11.86
N VAL A 191 3.28 15.87 12.29
CA VAL A 191 2.32 15.46 13.33
C VAL A 191 1.47 14.31 12.85
N VAL A 192 0.85 14.43 11.67
CA VAL A 192 -0.06 13.39 11.15
C VAL A 192 0.72 12.11 10.82
N THR A 193 1.89 12.24 10.17
CA THR A 193 2.76 11.09 9.86
C THR A 193 3.35 10.49 11.13
N GLY A 194 3.82 11.33 12.06
CA GLY A 194 4.40 10.89 13.33
C GLY A 194 3.39 10.13 14.19
N LEU A 195 2.14 10.62 14.26
CA LEU A 195 1.07 9.92 14.97
C LEU A 195 0.76 8.56 14.32
N ALA A 196 0.68 8.52 12.98
CA ALA A 196 0.52 7.26 12.25
C ALA A 196 1.66 6.27 12.57
N LEU A 197 2.91 6.72 12.51
CA LEU A 197 4.08 5.89 12.82
C LEU A 197 4.02 5.40 14.27
N LEU A 198 3.74 6.27 15.23
CA LEU A 198 3.63 5.89 16.65
C LEU A 198 2.59 4.79 16.86
N LEU A 199 1.41 4.89 16.24
CA LEU A 199 0.39 3.86 16.32
C LEU A 199 0.86 2.53 15.72
N LEU A 200 1.53 2.56 14.56
CA LEU A 200 2.04 1.36 13.89
C LEU A 200 3.18 0.70 14.66
N PHE A 201 4.07 1.49 15.27
CA PHE A 201 5.11 0.99 16.17
C PHE A 201 4.50 0.33 17.41
N ALA A 202 3.48 0.95 18.01
CA ALA A 202 2.76 0.37 19.14
C ALA A 202 2.03 -0.93 18.76
N GLN A 203 1.54 -1.04 17.52
CA GLN A 203 0.97 -2.26 16.95
C GLN A 203 2.01 -3.32 16.54
N ARG A 204 3.31 -2.98 16.59
CA ARG A 204 4.42 -3.82 16.11
C ARG A 204 4.33 -4.13 14.61
N ASP A 205 3.69 -3.25 13.82
CA ASP A 205 3.62 -3.34 12.36
C ASP A 205 4.71 -2.46 11.70
N LEU A 206 5.96 -2.95 11.79
CA LEU A 206 7.12 -2.25 11.26
C LEU A 206 7.11 -2.14 9.73
N GLY A 207 6.55 -3.14 9.05
CA GLY A 207 6.45 -3.15 7.59
C GLY A 207 5.57 -2.01 7.09
N SER A 208 4.36 -1.89 7.65
CA SER A 208 3.47 -0.79 7.30
C SER A 208 4.03 0.57 7.73
N ALA A 209 4.71 0.65 8.88
CA ALA A 209 5.36 1.88 9.33
C ALA A 209 6.41 2.35 8.31
N LEU A 210 7.23 1.44 7.78
CA LEU A 210 8.23 1.76 6.75
C LEU A 210 7.58 2.25 5.45
N LEU A 211 6.48 1.62 5.02
CA LEU A 211 5.74 2.05 3.83
C LEU A 211 5.12 3.44 4.01
N VAL A 212 4.48 3.71 5.15
CA VAL A 212 3.91 5.03 5.47
C VAL A 212 4.99 6.10 5.48
N LEU A 213 6.14 5.80 6.10
CA LEU A 213 7.28 6.72 6.08
C LEU A 213 7.80 6.96 4.66
N GLY A 214 7.94 5.89 3.85
CA GLY A 214 8.35 5.99 2.46
C GLY A 214 7.42 6.87 1.63
N VAL A 215 6.10 6.75 1.82
CA VAL A 215 5.11 7.63 1.19
C VAL A 215 5.27 9.08 1.66
N ALA A 216 5.48 9.32 2.96
CA ALA A 216 5.66 10.67 3.49
C ALA A 216 6.92 11.36 2.94
N VAL A 217 8.07 10.66 3.01
CA VAL A 217 9.35 11.16 2.52
C VAL A 217 9.36 11.31 1.01
N GLY A 218 8.82 10.33 0.29
CA GLY A 218 8.70 10.36 -1.17
C GLY A 218 7.82 11.51 -1.65
N SER A 219 6.66 11.73 -1.01
CA SER A 219 5.78 12.87 -1.33
C SER A 219 6.46 14.21 -1.06
N LEU A 220 7.15 14.33 0.08
CA LEU A 220 7.88 15.54 0.45
C LEU A 220 9.03 15.84 -0.53
N TYR A 221 9.80 14.82 -0.91
CA TYR A 221 10.88 14.96 -1.88
C TYR A 221 10.33 15.30 -3.27
N ALA A 222 9.21 14.70 -3.70
CA ALA A 222 8.57 15.04 -4.96
C ALA A 222 8.08 16.50 -5.01
N ALA A 223 7.56 17.02 -3.90
CA ALA A 223 7.13 18.41 -3.80
C ALA A 223 8.31 19.39 -3.75
N ALA A 224 9.39 19.03 -3.06
CA ALA A 224 10.58 19.83 -2.88
C ALA A 224 11.85 18.95 -2.91
N PRO A 225 12.48 18.75 -4.08
CA PRO A 225 13.58 17.79 -4.26
C PRO A 225 14.87 18.30 -3.63
N ARG A 226 15.01 18.09 -2.31
CA ARG A 226 16.21 18.43 -1.54
C ARG A 226 16.67 17.23 -0.72
N PRO A 227 17.98 16.95 -0.66
CA PRO A 227 18.50 15.83 0.12
C PRO A 227 18.19 15.96 1.62
N ALA A 228 18.08 17.19 2.13
CA ALA A 228 17.70 17.44 3.53
C ALA A 228 16.34 16.81 3.92
N HIS A 229 15.37 16.75 3.00
CA HIS A 229 14.08 16.11 3.27
C HIS A 229 14.19 14.58 3.41
N LEU A 230 15.12 13.97 2.66
CA LEU A 230 15.40 12.54 2.80
C LEU A 230 16.04 12.24 4.15
N ILE A 231 17.01 13.06 4.56
CA ILE A 231 17.67 12.93 5.88
C ILE A 231 16.65 13.07 7.01
N LEU A 232 15.73 14.04 6.91
CA LEU A 232 14.69 14.27 7.92
C LEU A 232 13.77 13.05 8.11
N GLY A 233 13.57 12.24 7.07
CA GLY A 233 12.81 11.00 7.16
C GLY A 233 13.64 9.79 7.59
N LEU A 234 14.82 9.61 6.97
CA LEU A 234 15.67 8.44 7.15
C LEU A 234 16.30 8.37 8.55
N VAL A 235 16.68 9.51 9.14
CA VAL A 235 17.31 9.52 10.47
C VAL A 235 16.34 9.06 11.56
N PRO A 236 15.11 9.62 11.69
CA PRO A 236 14.11 9.08 12.60
C PRO A 236 13.75 7.62 12.31
N ALA A 237 13.71 7.21 11.03
CA ALA A 237 13.49 5.81 10.66
C ALA A 237 14.56 4.89 11.25
N GLY A 238 15.83 5.27 11.08
CA GLY A 238 16.97 4.50 11.58
C GLY A 238 16.97 4.42 13.10
N ILE A 239 16.65 5.53 13.78
CA ILE A 239 16.49 5.55 15.25
C ILE A 239 15.36 4.62 15.69
N ALA A 240 14.21 4.68 15.02
CA ALA A 240 13.06 3.85 15.38
C ALA A 240 13.29 2.37 15.06
N ALA A 241 14.00 2.04 13.98
CA ALA A 241 14.40 0.68 13.63
C ALA A 241 15.41 0.11 14.64
N ALA A 242 16.44 0.89 14.99
CA ALA A 242 17.40 0.51 16.03
C ALA A 242 16.71 0.33 17.39
N GLY A 243 15.81 1.25 17.76
CA GLY A 243 14.99 1.13 18.96
C GLY A 243 14.12 -0.13 18.94
N GLY A 244 13.47 -0.43 17.82
CA GLY A 244 12.68 -1.65 17.65
C GLY A 244 13.51 -2.92 17.83
N TYR A 245 14.71 -2.98 17.25
CA TYR A 245 15.63 -4.11 17.38
C TYR A 245 16.14 -4.30 18.82
N LEU A 246 16.44 -3.19 19.50
CA LEU A 246 16.97 -3.23 20.87
C LEU A 246 15.89 -3.55 21.90
N LEU A 247 14.70 -2.99 21.75
CA LEU A 247 13.63 -3.03 22.76
C LEU A 247 12.64 -4.19 22.56
N ASN A 248 12.52 -4.76 21.36
CA ASN A 248 11.51 -5.78 21.07
C ASN A 248 12.16 -7.10 20.61
N PRO A 249 12.07 -8.17 21.43
CA PRO A 249 12.67 -9.47 21.09
C PRO A 249 12.06 -10.09 19.83
N VAL A 250 10.78 -9.86 19.54
CA VAL A 250 10.11 -10.36 18.32
C VAL A 250 10.68 -9.70 17.07
N VAL A 251 10.98 -8.40 17.15
CA VAL A 251 11.60 -7.66 16.03
C VAL A 251 13.02 -8.17 15.82
N ARG A 252 13.78 -8.37 16.89
CA ARG A 252 15.13 -8.91 16.84
C ARG A 252 15.16 -10.29 16.18
N GLU A 253 14.27 -11.19 16.60
CA GLU A 253 14.16 -12.54 16.02
C GLU A 253 13.86 -12.49 14.52
N ARG A 254 12.93 -11.64 14.08
CA ARG A 254 12.63 -11.45 12.65
C ARG A 254 13.83 -10.91 11.86
N VAL A 255 14.61 -10.01 12.44
CA VAL A 255 15.83 -9.50 11.79
C VAL A 255 16.88 -10.60 11.65
N HIS A 256 17.06 -11.46 12.66
CA HIS A 256 17.96 -12.60 12.57
C HIS A 256 17.52 -13.63 11.52
N ILE A 257 16.23 -13.99 11.50
CA ILE A 257 15.67 -14.89 10.48
C ILE A 257 15.87 -14.31 9.07
N TRP A 258 15.73 -12.98 8.90
CA TRP A 258 15.95 -12.35 7.61
C TRP A 258 17.44 -12.38 7.16
N LEU A 259 18.38 -12.23 8.10
CA LEU A 259 19.82 -12.27 7.82
C LEU A 259 20.31 -13.69 7.54
N ASP A 260 19.77 -14.68 8.25
CA ASP A 260 20.08 -16.09 8.06
C ASP A 260 18.80 -16.94 7.98
N PRO A 261 18.14 -16.97 6.81
CA PRO A 261 16.89 -17.70 6.63
C PRO A 261 17.07 -19.22 6.63
N TRP A 262 18.31 -19.71 6.58
CA TRP A 262 18.61 -21.15 6.52
C TRP A 262 18.90 -21.75 7.90
N ALA A 263 19.03 -20.92 8.93
CA ALA A 263 19.30 -21.37 10.31
C ALA A 263 18.14 -22.15 10.94
N ASP A 264 16.89 -21.96 10.46
CA ASP A 264 15.72 -22.73 10.90
C ASP A 264 14.77 -23.00 9.71
N PRO A 265 15.03 -24.02 8.87
CA PRO A 265 14.24 -24.29 7.66
C PRO A 265 12.80 -24.77 7.91
N GLU A 266 12.50 -25.24 9.12
CA GLU A 266 11.21 -25.83 9.51
C GLU A 266 10.52 -25.10 10.67
N GLY A 267 11.13 -24.06 11.26
CA GLY A 267 10.70 -23.48 12.54
C GLY A 267 10.63 -21.96 12.59
N ARG A 268 9.46 -21.48 13.04
CA ARG A 268 9.13 -20.13 13.58
C ARG A 268 9.11 -18.92 12.64
N GLY A 269 9.51 -19.03 11.37
CA GLY A 269 9.51 -17.94 10.38
C GLY A 269 8.51 -18.12 9.26
#